data_AF-A0AAU8T5X9-F1
#
_entry.id   AF-A0AAU8T5X9-F1
#
_cell.length_a   1.000
_cell.length_b   1.000
_cell.length_c   1.000
_cell.angle_alpha   90.00
_cell.angle_beta   90.00
_cell.angle_gamma   90.00
#
_symmetry.space_group_name_H-M   'P 1'
#
loop_
_entity.id
_entity.type
_entity.pdbx_description
1 polymer ?
#
loop_
_entity_poly.entity_id
_entity_poly.type
_entity_poly.pdbx_seq_one_letter_code
_entity_poly.pdbx_strand_id
1 'polypeptide(L)'
;MYSYDDRIRAVKLYLKLGKRLTATVRQLGYPTTKSLERWSQMSERWLDLPRERICLSPRYSAEEKKAATYHYMTHGQCLAATTKALGYPRRRTLVAWLDDLRPERNRRRRM
;
A
#
# COMPACT_ATOMS: atom_id res chain seq x y z
N MET A 1 0.00 6.01 14.26
CA MET A 1 0.15 5.68 12.82
C MET A 1 -0.44 6.85 12.04
N TYR A 2 0.32 7.52 11.17
CA TYR A 2 -0.17 8.73 10.48
C TYR A 2 -1.06 8.37 9.28
N SER A 3 -2.22 9.02 9.15
CA SER A 3 -3.14 8.83 8.03
C SER A 3 -2.50 9.27 6.71
N TYR A 4 -3.03 8.81 5.59
CA TYR A 4 -2.56 9.20 4.25
C TYR A 4 -2.76 10.70 4.01
N ASP A 5 -3.93 11.23 4.39
CA ASP A 5 -4.25 12.66 4.30
C ASP A 5 -3.28 13.53 5.10
N ASP A 6 -2.90 13.06 6.29
CA ASP A 6 -1.92 13.74 7.15
C ASP A 6 -0.54 13.84 6.51
N ARG A 7 -0.11 12.79 5.80
CA ARG A 7 1.17 12.76 5.10
C ARG A 7 1.17 13.72 3.90
N ILE A 8 0.08 13.75 3.13
CA ILE A 8 -0.06 14.69 2.01
C ILE A 8 -0.08 16.13 2.51
N ARG A 9 -0.84 16.42 3.57
CA ARG A 9 -0.88 17.74 4.19
C ARG A 9 0.53 18.17 4.64
N ALA A 10 1.28 17.26 5.27
CA ALA A 10 2.66 17.54 5.69
C ALA A 10 3.60 17.82 4.51
N VAL A 11 3.56 17.03 3.43
CA VAL A 11 4.41 17.24 2.25
C VAL A 11 4.02 18.53 1.50
N LYS A 12 2.72 18.83 1.36
CA LYS A 12 2.24 20.10 0.77
C LYS A 12 2.71 21.31 1.57
N LEU A 13 2.62 21.24 2.90
CA LEU A 13 3.06 22.32 3.77
C LEU A 13 4.60 22.49 3.72
N TYR A 14 5.34 21.38 3.64
CA TYR A 14 6.79 21.37 3.46
C TYR A 14 7.24 22.07 2.16
N LEU A 15 6.55 21.81 1.05
CA LEU A 15 6.80 22.50 -0.23
C LEU A 15 6.47 23.99 -0.13
N LYS A 16 5.32 24.34 0.47
CA LYS A 16 4.88 25.73 0.67
C LYS A 16 5.86 26.54 1.53
N LEU A 17 6.49 25.91 2.51
CA LEU A 17 7.48 26.53 3.41
C LEU A 17 8.92 26.53 2.85
N GLY A 18 9.12 26.11 1.59
CA GLY A 18 10.43 26.11 0.96
C GLY A 18 11.38 25.05 1.54
N LYS A 19 10.89 23.83 1.77
CA LYS A 19 11.66 22.68 2.26
C LYS A 19 12.18 22.80 3.70
N ARG A 20 11.49 23.56 4.56
CA ARG A 20 11.87 23.73 5.97
C ARG A 20 11.22 22.70 6.89
N LEU A 21 11.91 21.57 7.13
CA LEU A 21 11.40 20.45 7.95
C LEU A 21 10.93 20.88 9.35
N THR A 22 11.75 21.62 10.09
CA THR A 22 11.45 22.04 11.48
C THR A 22 10.27 23.00 11.56
N ALA A 23 10.10 23.88 10.56
CA ALA A 23 8.96 24.78 10.48
C ALA A 23 7.65 24.01 10.25
N THR A 24 7.67 23.01 9.35
CA THR A 24 6.51 22.15 9.08
C THR A 24 6.09 21.35 10.30
N VAL A 25 7.05 20.77 11.04
CA VAL A 25 6.76 19.99 12.26
C VAL A 25 6.24 20.89 13.39
N ARG A 26 6.78 22.09 13.56
CA ARG A 26 6.26 23.07 14.54
C ARG A 26 4.84 23.53 14.22
N GLN A 27 4.51 23.68 12.94
CA GLN A 27 3.20 24.17 12.51
C GLN A 27 2.11 23.08 12.57
N LEU A 28 2.46 21.82 12.30
CA LEU A 28 1.52 20.70 12.33
C LEU A 28 1.45 20.01 13.70
N GLY A 29 2.51 20.09 14.52
CA GLY A 29 2.62 19.35 15.79
C GLY A 29 2.90 17.85 15.62
N TYR A 30 2.95 17.39 14.38
CA TYR A 30 3.29 16.05 13.90
C TYR A 30 3.75 16.20 12.44
N PRO A 31 4.44 15.24 11.78
CA PRO A 31 5.17 14.07 12.25
C PRO A 31 6.58 14.45 12.76
N THR A 32 7.41 13.46 13.13
CA THR A 32 8.84 13.68 13.41
C THR A 32 9.58 14.17 12.14
N THR A 33 10.63 14.98 12.32
CA THR A 33 11.50 15.48 11.23
C THR A 33 12.00 14.36 10.31
N LYS A 34 12.38 13.20 10.87
CA LYS A 34 12.82 12.01 10.12
C LYS A 34 11.74 11.37 9.25
N SER A 35 10.49 11.41 9.70
CA SER A 35 9.37 10.89 8.91
C SER A 35 9.07 11.80 7.74
N LEU A 36 9.11 13.12 7.97
CA LEU A 36 8.91 14.12 6.92
C LEU A 36 10.02 14.07 5.87
N GLU A 37 11.28 13.90 6.29
CA GLU A 37 12.43 13.72 5.40
C GLU A 37 12.29 12.50 4.48
N ARG A 38 11.83 11.36 5.01
CA ARG A 38 11.52 10.18 4.19
C ARG A 38 10.40 10.46 3.21
N TRP A 39 9.32 11.11 3.65
CA TRP A 39 8.19 11.41 2.77
C TRP A 39 8.58 12.40 1.67
N SER A 40 9.41 13.39 1.98
CA SER A 40 9.90 14.37 0.99
C SER A 40 10.87 13.75 -0.02
N GLN A 41 11.79 12.89 0.42
CA GLN A 41 12.65 12.15 -0.51
C GLN A 41 11.85 11.19 -1.40
N MET A 42 10.84 10.53 -0.85
CA MET A 42 9.93 9.71 -1.65
C MET A 42 9.10 10.56 -2.62
N SER A 43 8.66 11.76 -2.25
CA SER A 43 7.92 12.62 -3.18
C SER A 43 8.80 13.17 -4.31
N GLU A 44 10.04 13.58 -4.02
CA GLU A 44 10.95 14.10 -5.06
C GLU A 44 11.39 13.01 -6.03
N ARG A 45 11.62 11.79 -5.54
CA ARG A 45 12.04 10.64 -6.38
C ARG A 45 10.93 10.09 -7.27
N TRP A 46 9.67 10.37 -6.95
CA TRP A 46 8.50 9.83 -7.64
C TRP A 46 7.51 10.91 -8.12
N LEU A 47 7.97 12.16 -8.26
CA LEU A 47 7.38 13.42 -8.75
C LEU A 47 5.88 13.76 -8.51
N ASP A 48 4.99 12.79 -8.45
CA ASP A 48 3.55 12.94 -8.25
C ASP A 48 3.02 11.73 -7.47
N LEU A 49 2.73 11.93 -6.18
CA LEU A 49 2.32 10.89 -5.22
C LEU A 49 1.16 10.02 -5.76
N PRO A 50 1.38 8.74 -6.13
CA PRO A 50 0.29 7.82 -6.36
C PRO A 50 -0.23 7.34 -4.99
N ARG A 51 -1.55 7.34 -4.86
CA ARG A 51 -2.39 6.86 -3.75
C ARG A 51 -1.94 5.55 -3.09
N GLU A 52 -1.19 4.71 -3.81
CA GLU A 52 -0.95 3.32 -3.44
C GLU A 52 0.44 3.03 -2.85
N ARG A 53 1.45 3.89 -3.04
CA ARG A 53 2.86 3.46 -2.84
C ARG A 53 3.56 3.92 -1.55
N ILE A 54 2.94 4.80 -0.75
CA ILE A 54 3.53 5.27 0.52
C ILE A 54 3.43 4.19 1.61
N CYS A 55 2.50 3.25 1.47
CA CYS A 55 2.49 2.02 2.25
C CYS A 55 3.31 1.00 1.48
N LEU A 56 4.61 0.87 1.80
CA LEU A 56 5.52 -0.23 1.46
C LEU A 56 5.30 -0.80 0.05
N SER A 57 6.22 -0.54 -0.91
CA SER A 57 6.25 -1.20 -2.22
C SER A 57 5.61 -2.59 -2.13
N PRO A 58 4.40 -2.80 -2.69
CA PRO A 58 3.71 -4.05 -2.53
C PRO A 58 4.67 -5.12 -3.02
N ARG A 59 4.90 -6.14 -2.20
CA ARG A 59 5.87 -7.21 -2.47
C ARG A 59 5.60 -7.94 -3.80
N TYR A 60 4.44 -7.66 -4.40
CA TYR A 60 3.96 -8.18 -5.65
C TYR A 60 3.34 -7.05 -6.49
N SER A 61 3.60 -7.06 -7.79
CA SER A 61 3.00 -6.17 -8.77
C SER A 61 1.48 -6.38 -8.89
N ALA A 62 0.76 -5.35 -9.33
CA ALA A 62 -0.67 -5.46 -9.63
C ALA A 62 -0.95 -6.52 -10.72
N GLU A 63 -0.02 -6.71 -11.65
CA GLU A 63 -0.09 -7.74 -12.69
C GLU A 63 0.02 -9.15 -12.11
N GLU A 64 0.95 -9.35 -11.16
CA GLU A 64 1.11 -10.61 -10.44
C GLU A 64 -0.13 -10.95 -9.62
N LYS A 65 -0.75 -9.95 -8.98
CA LYS A 65 -2.03 -10.11 -8.28
C LYS A 65 -3.12 -10.56 -9.25
N LYS A 66 -3.26 -9.90 -10.41
CA LYS A 66 -4.25 -10.26 -11.42
C LYS A 66 -4.03 -11.67 -11.97
N ALA A 67 -2.81 -12.02 -12.37
CA ALA A 67 -2.47 -13.34 -12.88
C ALA A 67 -2.80 -14.46 -11.88
N ALA A 68 -2.45 -14.26 -10.59
CA ALA A 68 -2.77 -15.23 -9.54
C ALA A 68 -4.28 -15.39 -9.32
N THR A 69 -5.03 -14.29 -9.35
CA THR A 69 -6.50 -14.33 -9.19
C THR A 69 -7.21 -14.96 -10.40
N TYR A 70 -6.71 -14.71 -11.61
CA TYR A 70 -7.23 -15.30 -12.84
C TYR A 70 -7.03 -16.81 -12.86
N HIS A 71 -5.80 -17.27 -12.60
CA HIS A 71 -5.49 -18.70 -12.52
C HIS A 71 -6.30 -19.41 -11.41
N TYR A 72 -6.56 -18.74 -10.29
CA TYR A 72 -7.42 -19.29 -9.25
C TYR A 72 -8.87 -19.49 -9.73
N MET A 73 -9.40 -18.54 -10.51
CA MET A 73 -10.76 -18.64 -11.06
C MET A 73 -10.89 -19.71 -12.14
N THR A 74 -9.89 -19.87 -13.01
CA THR A 74 -9.91 -20.82 -14.12
C THR A 74 -9.59 -22.26 -13.73
N HIS A 75 -8.78 -22.49 -12.68
CA HIS A 75 -8.35 -23.84 -12.27
C HIS A 75 -9.06 -24.37 -11.01
N GLY A 76 -10.34 -24.02 -10.84
CA GLY A 76 -11.20 -24.68 -9.84
C GLY A 76 -10.97 -24.24 -8.39
N GLN A 77 -10.49 -23.01 -8.17
CA GLN A 77 -10.46 -22.37 -6.85
C GLN A 77 -9.60 -23.07 -5.78
N CYS A 78 -8.60 -23.85 -6.20
CA CYS A 78 -7.68 -24.51 -5.27
C CYS A 78 -6.45 -23.64 -4.99
N LEU A 79 -6.40 -23.04 -3.78
CA LEU A 79 -5.28 -22.19 -3.35
C LEU A 79 -3.92 -22.89 -3.46
N ALA A 80 -3.84 -24.17 -3.06
CA ALA A 80 -2.58 -24.93 -3.07
C ALA A 80 -2.08 -25.15 -4.51
N ALA A 81 -3.00 -25.47 -5.43
CA ALA A 81 -2.67 -25.64 -6.84
C ALA A 81 -2.19 -24.33 -7.46
N THR A 82 -2.85 -23.20 -7.18
CA THR A 82 -2.43 -21.88 -7.67
C THR A 82 -1.03 -21.50 -7.16
N THR A 83 -0.75 -21.71 -5.86
CA THR A 83 0.58 -21.39 -5.31
C THR A 83 1.68 -22.32 -5.82
N LYS A 84 1.35 -23.58 -6.14
CA LYS A 84 2.30 -24.56 -6.68
C LYS A 84 2.58 -24.32 -8.16
N ALA A 85 1.57 -23.91 -8.93
CA ALA A 85 1.69 -23.61 -10.35
C ALA A 85 2.46 -22.31 -10.61
N LEU A 86 2.21 -21.27 -9.82
CA LEU A 86 2.85 -19.96 -10.00
C LEU A 86 4.15 -19.81 -9.20
N GLY A 87 4.40 -20.62 -8.16
CA GLY A 87 5.56 -20.50 -7.28
C GLY A 87 5.52 -19.29 -6.32
N TYR A 88 4.54 -18.40 -6.51
CA TYR A 88 4.15 -17.27 -5.68
C TYR A 88 2.62 -17.07 -5.84
N PRO A 89 1.92 -16.22 -5.05
CA PRO A 89 2.26 -15.73 -3.72
C PRO A 89 2.01 -16.81 -2.64
N ARG A 90 2.31 -16.52 -1.36
CA ARG A 90 1.93 -17.43 -0.25
C ARG A 90 0.41 -17.55 -0.12
N ARG A 91 -0.08 -18.71 0.34
CA ARG A 91 -1.52 -19.00 0.51
C ARG A 91 -2.29 -17.89 1.24
N ARG A 92 -1.73 -17.34 2.33
CA ARG A 92 -2.37 -16.23 3.08
C ARG A 92 -2.49 -14.95 2.27
N THR A 93 -1.48 -14.62 1.46
CA THR A 93 -1.49 -13.44 0.59
C THR A 93 -2.55 -13.57 -0.50
N LEU A 94 -2.68 -14.76 -1.10
CA LEU A 94 -3.70 -15.04 -2.10
C LEU A 94 -5.13 -14.90 -1.52
N VAL A 95 -5.35 -15.37 -0.29
CA VAL A 95 -6.62 -15.17 0.42
C VAL A 95 -6.91 -13.68 0.64
N ALA A 96 -5.93 -12.91 1.12
CA ALA A 96 -6.09 -11.47 1.31
C ALA A 96 -6.43 -10.74 0.00
N TRP A 97 -5.86 -11.16 -1.13
CA TRP A 97 -6.21 -10.60 -2.45
C TRP A 97 -7.61 -10.96 -2.89
N LEU A 98 -8.09 -12.17 -2.61
CA LEU A 98 -9.44 -12.61 -2.92
C LEU A 98 -10.48 -11.91 -2.02
N ASP A 99 -10.14 -11.66 -0.74
CA ASP A 99 -10.99 -10.92 0.20
C ASP A 99 -11.12 -9.44 -0.20
N ASP A 100 -10.03 -8.82 -0.63
CA ASP A 100 -9.99 -7.45 -1.15
C ASP A 100 -10.82 -7.30 -2.44
N LEU A 101 -10.87 -8.35 -3.28
CA LEU A 101 -11.71 -8.38 -4.49
C LEU A 101 -13.19 -8.68 -4.21
N ARG A 102 -13.51 -9.38 -3.11
CA ARG A 102 -14.89 -9.77 -2.74
C ARG A 102 -15.14 -9.57 -1.24
N PRO A 103 -15.44 -8.34 -0.78
CA PRO A 103 -15.71 -8.06 0.63
C PRO A 103 -16.93 -8.81 1.19
N GLU A 104 -17.85 -9.28 0.33
CA GLU A 104 -19.08 -9.95 0.77
C GLU A 104 -18.87 -11.37 1.33
N ARG A 105 -17.79 -12.05 0.94
CA ARG A 105 -17.54 -13.43 1.37
C ARG A 105 -17.01 -13.53 2.81
N ASN A 106 -16.50 -12.43 3.35
CA ASN A 106 -15.87 -12.37 4.66
C ASN A 106 -16.87 -12.19 5.82
N ARG A 107 -18.16 -11.93 5.54
CA ARG A 107 -19.20 -11.89 6.57
C ARG A 107 -19.56 -13.26 7.15
N ARG A 108 -19.19 -14.37 6.48
CA ARG A 108 -19.58 -15.74 6.89
C ARG A 108 -18.49 -16.54 7.60
N ARG A 109 -17.28 -16.00 7.78
CA ARG A 109 -16.13 -16.71 8.40
C ARG A 109 -15.68 -16.15 9.75
N ARG A 110 -16.39 -15.14 10.29
CA ARG A 110 -16.30 -14.75 11.70
C ARG A 110 -17.54 -15.27 12.44
N MET A 111 -17.63 -16.58 12.61
CA MET A 111 -18.39 -17.23 13.68
C MET A 111 -17.53 -18.36 14.22
#